data_AF-A0A840UXZ2-F1
#
_entry.id   AF-A0A840UXZ2-F1
#
_cell.length_a   1.000
_cell.length_b   1.000
_cell.length_c   1.000
_cell.angle_alpha   90.00
_cell.angle_beta   90.00
_cell.angle_gamma   90.00
#
_symmetry.space_group_name_H-M   'P 1'
#
loop_
_entity.id
_entity.type
_entity.pdbx_description
1 polymer ?
#
loop_
_entity_poly.entity_id
_entity_poly.type
_entity_poly.pdbx_seq_one_letter_code
_entity_poly.pdbx_strand_id
1 'polypeptide(L)'
;MISVVVALLSLAVQQHWTRQQAKADARAKQYDRTQALILRTMDDPELLLAISGGSSEDQKQRRFRQLWVNHVEMFFRQRHLFDRPHWKGTIYDIRDFMNMPVMRGHWLAHKDYYAPDFQRFMECEVYAGKAEPRQAEAPPEEPQASTT
;
A
#
# COMPACT_ATOMS: atom_id res chain seq x y z
N MET A 1 18.07 23.10 -42.76
CA MET A 1 18.53 22.13 -41.73
C MET A 1 17.88 22.36 -40.36
N ILE A 2 17.81 23.61 -39.86
CA ILE A 2 17.22 23.93 -38.53
C ILE A 2 15.76 23.43 -38.40
N SER A 3 14.90 23.62 -39.41
CA SER A 3 13.50 23.18 -39.36
C SER A 3 13.30 21.66 -39.24
N VAL A 4 14.22 20.86 -39.79
CA VAL A 4 14.17 19.40 -39.70
C VAL A 4 14.53 18.93 -38.29
N VAL A 5 15.54 19.58 -37.68
CA VAL A 5 15.96 19.28 -36.30
C VAL A 5 14.86 19.63 -35.30
N VAL A 6 14.21 20.80 -35.47
CA VAL A 6 13.07 21.20 -34.63
C VAL A 6 11.90 20.21 -34.77
N ALA A 7 11.56 19.79 -35.99
CA ALA A 7 10.49 18.82 -36.22
C ALA A 7 10.76 17.45 -35.56
N LEU A 8 12.00 16.97 -35.62
CA LEU A 8 12.40 15.70 -35.00
C LEU A 8 12.37 15.77 -33.47
N LEU A 9 12.81 16.89 -32.88
CA LEU A 9 12.74 17.11 -31.43
C LEU A 9 11.28 17.20 -30.96
N SER A 10 10.42 17.92 -31.67
CA SER A 10 8.99 17.98 -31.38
C SER A 10 8.35 16.59 -31.42
N LEU A 11 8.67 15.78 -32.43
CA LEU A 11 8.15 14.41 -32.56
C LEU A 11 8.62 13.51 -31.41
N ALA A 12 9.90 13.60 -31.02
CA ALA A 12 10.45 12.83 -29.91
C ALA A 12 9.80 13.20 -28.56
N VAL A 13 9.58 14.50 -28.33
CA VAL A 13 8.83 15.00 -27.18
C VAL A 13 7.41 14.46 -27.24
N GLN A 14 6.68 14.61 -28.35
CA GLN A 14 5.31 14.13 -28.48
C GLN A 14 5.19 12.63 -28.20
N GLN A 15 6.08 11.80 -28.75
CA GLN A 15 6.13 10.37 -28.47
C GLN A 15 6.39 10.06 -27.00
N HIS A 16 7.27 10.81 -26.34
CA HIS A 16 7.52 10.67 -24.91
C HIS A 16 6.26 10.96 -24.09
N TRP A 17 5.58 12.07 -24.38
CA TRP A 17 4.32 12.45 -23.75
C TRP A 17 3.22 11.41 -23.99
N THR A 18 3.05 10.90 -25.22
CA THR A 18 2.07 9.84 -25.51
C THR A 18 2.36 8.55 -24.75
N ARG A 19 3.64 8.17 -24.62
CA ARG A 19 4.04 6.99 -23.83
C ARG A 19 3.80 7.19 -22.34
N GLN A 20 4.03 8.39 -21.82
CA GLN A 20 3.72 8.72 -20.43
C GLN A 20 2.20 8.68 -20.20
N GLN A 21 1.41 9.26 -21.11
CA GLN A 21 -0.05 9.25 -21.06
C GLN A 21 -0.59 7.81 -21.08
N ALA A 22 -0.11 6.96 -21.98
CA ALA A 22 -0.53 5.57 -22.07
C ALA A 22 -0.19 4.77 -20.79
N LYS A 23 0.97 5.06 -20.15
CA LYS A 23 1.32 4.46 -18.86
C LYS A 23 0.43 4.97 -17.73
N ALA A 24 0.08 6.25 -17.73
CA ALA A 24 -0.84 6.84 -16.76
C ALA A 24 -2.24 6.25 -16.90
N ASP A 25 -2.76 6.14 -18.13
CA ASP A 25 -4.05 5.53 -18.45
C ASP A 25 -4.10 4.04 -18.10
N ALA A 26 -3.03 3.29 -18.38
CA ALA A 26 -2.94 1.88 -18.01
C ALA A 26 -2.97 1.70 -16.48
N ARG A 27 -2.26 2.56 -15.76
CA ARG A 27 -2.31 2.59 -14.29
C ARG A 27 -3.70 2.96 -13.79
N ALA A 28 -4.33 4.01 -14.31
CA ALA A 28 -5.69 4.42 -13.97
C ALA A 28 -6.70 3.29 -14.18
N LYS A 29 -6.67 2.61 -15.34
CA LYS A 29 -7.52 1.44 -15.60
C LYS A 29 -7.26 0.27 -14.66
N GLN A 30 -5.99 0.02 -14.31
CA GLN A 30 -5.64 -1.00 -13.32
C GLN A 30 -6.13 -0.60 -11.92
N TYR A 31 -6.10 0.69 -11.59
CA TYR A 31 -6.62 1.24 -10.34
C TYR A 31 -8.14 1.11 -10.25
N ASP A 32 -8.90 1.52 -11.26
CA ASP A 32 -10.37 1.37 -11.29
C ASP A 32 -10.79 -0.07 -11.09
N ARG A 33 -10.10 -1.00 -11.76
CA ARG A 33 -10.34 -2.45 -11.60
C ARG A 33 -10.01 -2.92 -10.19
N THR A 34 -8.92 -2.44 -9.61
CA THR A 34 -8.51 -2.82 -8.24
C THR A 34 -9.49 -2.28 -7.21
N GLN A 35 -9.93 -1.03 -7.34
CA GLN A 35 -10.93 -0.43 -6.47
C GLN A 35 -12.28 -1.14 -6.57
N ALA A 36 -12.74 -1.45 -7.79
CA ALA A 36 -13.94 -2.24 -8.01
C ALA A 36 -13.82 -3.64 -7.38
N LEU A 37 -12.66 -4.27 -7.48
CA LEU A 37 -12.42 -5.59 -6.89
C LEU A 37 -12.43 -5.52 -5.36
N ILE A 38 -11.78 -4.51 -4.77
CA ILE A 38 -11.76 -4.27 -3.32
C ILE A 38 -13.17 -4.06 -2.79
N LEU A 39 -13.91 -3.11 -3.36
CA LEU A 39 -15.28 -2.81 -2.96
C LEU A 39 -16.16 -4.05 -3.05
N ARG A 40 -16.09 -4.77 -4.17
CA ARG A 40 -16.87 -5.99 -4.37
C ARG A 40 -16.50 -7.12 -3.41
N THR A 41 -15.23 -7.22 -3.00
CA THR A 41 -14.81 -8.18 -1.97
C THR A 41 -15.17 -7.77 -0.55
N MET A 42 -15.44 -6.48 -0.31
CA MET A 42 -16.02 -6.02 0.96
C MET A 42 -17.52 -6.31 1.02
N ASP A 43 -18.21 -6.20 -0.12
CA ASP A 43 -19.65 -6.51 -0.24
C ASP A 43 -19.94 -8.02 -0.22
N ASP A 44 -19.00 -8.84 -0.71
CA ASP A 44 -19.12 -10.30 -0.74
C ASP A 44 -17.80 -10.96 -0.31
N PRO A 45 -17.68 -11.37 0.96
CA PRO A 45 -16.52 -12.07 1.47
C PRO A 45 -16.25 -13.43 0.77
N GLU A 46 -17.24 -14.02 0.09
CA GLU A 46 -17.04 -15.26 -0.67
C GLU A 46 -16.24 -15.04 -1.96
N LEU A 47 -16.25 -13.83 -2.53
CA LEU A 47 -15.42 -13.48 -3.69
C LEU A 47 -13.92 -13.49 -3.35
N LEU A 48 -13.54 -13.22 -2.10
CA LEU A 48 -12.17 -13.44 -1.61
C LEU A 48 -11.78 -14.93 -1.64
N LEU A 49 -12.74 -15.85 -1.46
CA LEU A 49 -12.54 -17.29 -1.59
C LEU A 49 -12.24 -17.67 -3.04
N ALA A 50 -13.03 -17.15 -3.97
CA ALA A 50 -12.90 -17.45 -5.40
C ALA A 50 -11.58 -16.93 -5.98
N ILE A 51 -11.13 -15.75 -5.55
CA ILE A 51 -9.89 -15.11 -6.04
C ILE A 51 -8.63 -15.70 -5.37
N SER A 52 -8.72 -16.20 -4.14
CA SER A 52 -7.55 -16.72 -3.41
C SER A 52 -7.04 -18.05 -3.96
N GLY A 53 -7.85 -18.81 -4.73
CA GLY A 53 -7.43 -20.04 -5.41
C GLY A 53 -7.12 -21.21 -4.47
N GLY A 54 -7.43 -21.08 -3.18
CA GLY A 54 -7.24 -22.10 -2.16
C GLY A 54 -8.11 -21.81 -0.95
N SER A 55 -8.57 -22.89 -0.31
CA SER A 55 -9.58 -22.82 0.76
C SER A 55 -9.04 -22.36 2.11
N SER A 56 -7.71 -22.26 2.28
CA SER A 56 -7.12 -21.96 3.58
C SER A 56 -7.37 -20.51 3.99
N GLU A 57 -7.76 -20.32 5.24
CA GLU A 57 -8.09 -19.03 5.82
C GLU A 57 -6.91 -18.05 5.75
N ASP A 58 -5.69 -18.56 5.93
CA ASP A 58 -4.44 -17.81 5.82
C ASP A 58 -4.21 -17.19 4.44
N GLN A 59 -4.61 -17.87 3.35
CA GLN A 59 -4.42 -17.34 2.00
C GLN A 59 -5.37 -16.17 1.72
N LYS A 60 -6.62 -16.27 2.16
CA LYS A 60 -7.64 -15.21 2.04
C LYS A 60 -7.19 -13.98 2.79
N GLN A 61 -6.78 -14.15 4.05
CA GLN A 61 -6.31 -13.05 4.87
C GLN A 61 -5.06 -12.38 4.28
N ARG A 62 -4.11 -13.16 3.72
CA ARG A 62 -2.94 -12.59 3.02
C ARG A 62 -3.35 -11.74 1.82
N ARG A 63 -4.28 -12.22 0.99
CA ARG A 63 -4.77 -11.46 -0.18
C ARG A 63 -5.52 -10.20 0.24
N PHE A 64 -6.36 -10.29 1.27
CA PHE A 64 -7.04 -9.14 1.84
C PHE A 64 -6.05 -8.07 2.32
N ARG A 65 -5.01 -8.46 3.08
CA ARG A 65 -3.96 -7.54 3.51
C ARG A 65 -3.23 -6.90 2.32
N GLN A 66 -2.90 -7.68 1.29
CA GLN A 66 -2.28 -7.17 0.07
C GLN A 66 -3.15 -6.12 -0.64
N LEU A 67 -4.46 -6.38 -0.76
CA LEU A 67 -5.41 -5.45 -1.36
C LEU A 67 -5.46 -4.12 -0.60
N TRP A 68 -5.43 -4.16 0.73
CA TRP A 68 -5.37 -2.94 1.53
C TRP A 68 -4.08 -2.14 1.34
N VAL A 69 -2.91 -2.79 1.31
CA VAL A 69 -1.65 -2.07 1.05
C VAL A 69 -1.66 -1.44 -0.34
N ASN A 70 -2.20 -2.13 -1.34
CA ASN A 70 -2.38 -1.57 -2.68
C ASN A 70 -3.31 -0.36 -2.69
N HIS A 71 -4.36 -0.38 -1.86
CA HIS A 71 -5.26 0.77 -1.71
C HIS A 71 -4.58 1.98 -1.05
N VAL A 72 -3.73 1.74 -0.05
CA VAL A 72 -2.90 2.79 0.56
C VAL A 72 -1.93 3.38 -0.47
N GLU A 73 -1.30 2.55 -1.30
CA GLU A 73 -0.47 3.04 -2.41
C GLU A 73 -1.29 3.92 -3.35
N MET A 74 -2.53 3.53 -3.68
CA MET A 74 -3.41 4.33 -4.53
C MET A 74 -3.67 5.73 -3.94
N PHE A 75 -4.00 5.83 -2.65
CA PHE A 75 -4.13 7.13 -1.98
C PHE A 75 -2.84 7.94 -2.04
N PHE A 76 -1.69 7.32 -1.82
CA PHE A 76 -0.40 7.99 -1.96
C PHE A 76 -0.17 8.54 -3.37
N ARG A 77 -0.49 7.77 -4.42
CA ARG A 77 -0.34 8.21 -5.82
C ARG A 77 -1.29 9.35 -6.16
N GLN A 78 -2.48 9.35 -5.58
CA GLN A 78 -3.53 10.35 -5.79
C GLN A 78 -3.50 11.51 -4.79
N ARG A 79 -2.51 11.58 -3.89
CA ARG A 79 -2.43 12.58 -2.79
C ARG A 79 -2.56 14.04 -3.22
N HIS A 80 -2.23 14.35 -4.47
CA HIS A 80 -2.32 15.70 -5.04
C HIS A 80 -3.77 16.15 -5.31
N LEU A 81 -4.74 15.22 -5.29
CA LEU A 81 -6.17 15.49 -5.45
C LEU A 81 -6.86 15.87 -4.14
N PHE A 82 -6.19 15.68 -3.00
CA PHE A 82 -6.72 16.00 -1.69
C PHE A 82 -6.33 17.43 -1.31
N ASP A 83 -7.26 18.17 -0.71
CA ASP A 83 -6.86 19.39 -0.01
C ASP A 83 -6.04 19.03 1.25
N ARG A 84 -5.38 20.04 1.84
CA ARG A 84 -4.48 19.81 2.99
C ARG A 84 -5.21 19.19 4.20
N PRO A 85 -6.40 19.66 4.62
CA PRO A 85 -7.13 19.06 5.72
C PRO A 85 -7.52 17.60 5.46
N HIS A 86 -8.08 17.29 4.29
CA HIS A 86 -8.48 15.93 3.93
C HIS A 86 -7.26 15.00 3.88
N TRP A 87 -6.16 15.43 3.25
CA TRP A 87 -4.94 14.63 3.21
C TRP A 87 -4.42 14.30 4.60
N LYS A 88 -4.41 15.28 5.52
CA LYS A 88 -3.99 15.05 6.91
C LYS A 88 -4.88 14.02 7.62
N GLY A 89 -6.19 14.07 7.42
CA GLY A 89 -7.13 13.06 7.94
C GLY A 89 -6.86 11.68 7.35
N THR A 90 -6.73 11.57 6.03
CA THR A 90 -6.41 10.32 5.35
C THR A 90 -5.10 9.70 5.84
N ILE A 91 -4.07 10.51 6.10
CA ILE A 91 -2.81 10.03 6.69
C ILE A 91 -3.03 9.46 8.09
N TYR A 92 -3.86 10.09 8.91
CA TYR A 92 -4.19 9.60 10.24
C TYR A 92 -4.86 8.22 10.17
N ASP A 93 -5.86 8.05 9.29
CA ASP A 93 -6.54 6.76 9.12
C ASP A 93 -5.61 5.66 8.61
N ILE A 94 -4.75 6.00 7.63
CA ILE A 94 -3.72 5.09 7.12
C ILE A 94 -2.74 4.69 8.23
N ARG A 95 -2.31 5.64 9.08
CA ARG A 95 -1.44 5.34 10.23
C ARG A 95 -2.09 4.35 11.18
N ASP A 96 -3.32 4.61 11.60
CA ASP A 96 -4.01 3.76 12.56
C ASP A 96 -4.18 2.34 12.02
N PHE A 97 -4.58 2.20 10.76
CA PHE A 97 -4.73 0.90 10.11
C PHE A 97 -3.40 0.16 9.90
N MET A 98 -2.38 0.84 9.37
CA MET A 98 -1.10 0.21 9.04
C MET A 98 -0.26 -0.12 10.29
N ASN A 99 -0.57 0.48 11.44
CA ASN A 99 0.03 0.13 12.72
C ASN A 99 -0.58 -1.10 13.39
N MET A 100 -1.67 -1.67 12.86
CA MET A 100 -2.17 -2.97 13.33
C MET A 100 -1.08 -4.04 13.15
N PRO A 101 -0.82 -4.92 14.14
CA PRO A 101 0.30 -5.88 14.10
C PRO A 101 0.33 -6.73 12.83
N VAL A 102 -0.84 -7.20 12.38
CA VAL A 102 -0.97 -8.03 11.17
C VAL A 102 -0.65 -7.26 9.89
N MET A 103 -0.99 -5.97 9.81
CA MET A 103 -0.70 -5.12 8.66
C MET A 103 0.77 -4.73 8.65
N ARG A 104 1.33 -4.37 9.80
CA ARG A 104 2.75 -4.07 9.96
C ARG A 104 3.63 -5.27 9.59
N GLY A 105 3.29 -6.46 10.08
CA GLY A 105 3.99 -7.69 9.73
C GLY A 105 3.90 -7.99 8.23
N HIS A 106 2.72 -7.82 7.62
CA HIS A 106 2.57 -7.99 6.18
C HIS A 106 3.41 -7.00 5.38
N TRP A 107 3.40 -5.71 5.74
CA TRP A 107 4.22 -4.68 5.11
C TRP A 107 5.71 -5.03 5.17
N LEU A 108 6.23 -5.35 6.36
CA LEU A 108 7.66 -5.67 6.53
C LEU A 108 8.11 -6.86 5.68
N ALA A 109 7.23 -7.85 5.48
CA ALA A 109 7.53 -9.02 4.66
C ALA A 109 7.49 -8.77 3.13
N HIS A 110 6.86 -7.68 2.67
CA HIS A 110 6.58 -7.45 1.24
C HIS A 110 6.97 -6.05 0.73
N LYS A 111 7.50 -5.16 1.57
CA LYS A 111 7.77 -3.77 1.21
C LYS A 111 8.68 -3.60 -0.01
N ASP A 112 9.59 -4.55 -0.23
CA ASP A 112 10.58 -4.51 -1.32
C ASP A 112 9.94 -4.65 -2.72
N TYR A 113 8.69 -5.09 -2.82
CA TYR A 113 7.94 -5.13 -4.07
C TYR A 113 7.37 -3.77 -4.49
N TYR A 114 7.38 -2.78 -3.60
CA TYR A 114 6.82 -1.47 -3.85
C TYR A 114 7.90 -0.47 -4.28
N ALA A 115 7.50 0.59 -4.99
CA ALA A 115 8.45 1.59 -5.45
C ALA A 115 9.10 2.35 -4.26
N PRO A 116 10.37 2.79 -4.38
CA PRO A 116 11.10 3.43 -3.27
C PRO A 116 10.43 4.68 -2.69
N ASP A 117 9.69 5.44 -3.50
CA ASP A 117 9.00 6.65 -3.05
C ASP A 117 7.81 6.33 -2.13
N PHE A 118 7.07 5.27 -2.44
CA PHE A 118 6.00 4.77 -1.59
C PHE A 118 6.57 4.13 -0.32
N GLN A 119 7.66 3.37 -0.41
CA GLN A 119 8.34 2.84 0.78
C GLN A 119 8.75 3.96 1.73
N ARG A 120 9.36 5.03 1.21
CA ARG A 120 9.76 6.19 2.00
C ARG A 120 8.57 6.87 2.66
N PHE A 121 7.45 7.00 1.94
CA PHE A 121 6.20 7.51 2.50
C PHE A 121 5.73 6.64 3.68
N MET A 122 5.69 5.32 3.51
CA MET A 122 5.30 4.40 4.58
C MET A 122 6.22 4.54 5.80
N GLU A 123 7.52 4.62 5.60
CA GLU A 123 8.50 4.70 6.70
C GLU A 123 8.50 6.07 7.39
N CYS A 124 8.47 7.17 6.63
CA CYS A 124 8.62 8.52 7.15
C CYS A 124 7.30 9.20 7.55
N GLU A 125 6.16 8.78 6.99
CA GLU A 125 4.88 9.43 7.24
C GLU A 125 3.88 8.50 7.90
N VAL A 126 3.96 7.19 7.70
CA VAL A 126 3.00 6.23 8.28
C VAL A 126 3.56 5.58 9.56
N TYR A 127 4.85 5.23 9.57
CA TYR A 127 5.50 4.59 10.71
C TYR A 127 6.40 5.53 11.54
N ALA A 128 6.60 6.77 11.11
CA ALA A 128 7.34 7.76 11.88
C ALA A 128 6.59 8.10 13.18
N GLY A 129 7.08 7.57 14.29
CA GLY A 129 6.49 7.76 15.61
C GLY A 129 6.43 6.49 16.47
N LYS A 130 6.69 5.30 15.90
CA LYS A 130 6.82 4.06 16.67
C LYS A 130 8.06 3.27 16.25
N ALA A 131 9.20 3.72 16.76
CA ALA A 131 10.31 2.82 17.09
C ALA A 131 9.73 1.57 17.77
N GLU A 132 10.29 0.42 17.43
CA GLU A 132 9.83 -0.94 17.73
C GLU A 132 8.98 -1.08 19.01
N PRO A 133 7.91 -1.91 19.00
CA PRO A 133 7.45 -2.45 20.26
C PRO A 133 8.64 -3.23 20.84
N ARG A 134 9.24 -2.72 21.93
CA ARG A 134 10.09 -3.53 22.79
C ARG A 134 9.31 -4.82 23.01
N GLN A 135 9.92 -5.95 22.68
CA GLN A 135 9.47 -7.22 23.21
C GLN A 135 9.31 -6.99 24.72
N ALA A 136 8.08 -7.08 25.22
CA ALA A 136 7.87 -7.09 26.64
C ALA A 136 8.59 -8.36 27.14
N GLU A 137 9.78 -8.17 27.72
CA GLU A 137 10.41 -9.19 28.56
C GLU A 137 9.33 -9.69 29.50
N ALA A 138 9.04 -10.99 29.41
CA ALA A 138 8.15 -11.64 30.34
C ALA A 138 8.67 -11.34 31.76
N PRO A 139 7.78 -10.98 32.71
CA PRO A 139 8.19 -10.79 34.09
C PRO A 139 8.93 -12.04 34.57
N PRO A 140 10.07 -11.91 35.29
CA PRO A 140 10.76 -13.07 35.84
C PRO A 140 9.78 -13.85 36.72
N GLU A 141 9.69 -15.16 36.48
CA GLU A 141 8.89 -16.07 37.30
C GLU A 141 9.33 -15.93 38.75
N GLU A 142 8.41 -15.51 39.62
CA GLU A 142 8.64 -15.48 41.06
C GLU A 142 8.91 -16.91 41.54
N PRO A 143 9.98 -17.15 42.32
CA PRO A 143 10.26 -18.47 42.85
C PRO A 143 9.11 -18.90 43.77
N GLN A 144 8.46 -20.01 43.40
CA GLN A 144 7.44 -20.65 44.22
C GLN A 144 8.04 -20.99 45.59
N ALA A 145 7.58 -20.29 46.62
CA ALA A 145 7.90 -20.62 48.00
C ALA A 145 7.34 -22.02 48.30
N SER A 146 8.23 -22.99 48.49
CA SER A 146 7.87 -24.32 48.99
C SER A 146 7.21 -24.19 50.36
N THR A 147 5.94 -24.57 50.43
CA THR A 147 5.23 -24.84 51.67
C THR A 147 5.89 -26.02 52.38
N THR A 148 6.29 -25.83 53.63
CA THR A 148 6.48 -26.90 54.61
C THR A 148 5.92 -26.41 55.93
#